data_AF-A0A838GGT5-F1
#
_entry.id   AF-A0A838GGT5-F1
#
_cell.length_a   1.000
_cell.length_b   1.000
_cell.length_c   1.000
_cell.angle_alpha   90.00
_cell.angle_beta   90.00
_cell.angle_gamma   90.00
#
_symmetry.space_group_name_H-M   'P 1'
#
loop_
_entity.id
_entity.type
_entity.pdbx_description
1 polymer ?
#
loop_
_entity_poly.entity_id
_entity_poly.type
_entity_poly.pdbx_seq_one_letter_code
_entity_poly.pdbx_strand_id
1 'polypeptide(L)'
;MTAINVQTADVVNAILGIDEQSPIAQLRNRKPNLVRELQEYYLSLFEPTASSAEAFPILDRYLVAVRVASHTGSTSVADWYARLAADGGASPDALGQAVDIAEPVIEETPLGAALRHADLLTTRPADARKSDLIALKDAGFSPAGIVSLSQTIAFVAYQLRLVAGLRAFGGRS
;
A
#
# COMPACT_ATOMS: atom_id res chain seq x y z
N MET A 1 0.17 -14.23 -21.39
CA MET A 1 0.11 -13.54 -20.10
C MET A 1 -0.23 -12.09 -20.38
N THR A 2 -1.51 -11.76 -20.30
CA THR A 2 -2.01 -10.41 -20.57
C THR A 2 -1.70 -9.56 -19.35
N ALA A 3 -0.90 -8.51 -19.52
CA ALA A 3 -0.71 -7.49 -18.49
C ALA A 3 -2.10 -6.99 -18.06
N ILE A 4 -2.43 -7.09 -16.77
CA ILE A 4 -3.65 -6.49 -16.24
C ILE A 4 -3.48 -4.98 -16.41
N ASN A 5 -4.27 -4.39 -17.30
CA ASN A 5 -4.29 -2.95 -17.51
C ASN A 5 -5.04 -2.30 -16.34
N VAL A 6 -4.30 -1.91 -15.30
CA VAL A 6 -4.82 -1.30 -14.07
C VAL A 6 -5.50 0.06 -14.35
N GLN A 7 -5.32 0.64 -15.54
CA GLN A 7 -5.98 1.88 -15.98
C GLN A 7 -7.50 1.75 -16.20
N THR A 8 -8.04 0.53 -16.34
CA THR A 8 -9.48 0.32 -16.62
C THR A 8 -10.17 -0.52 -15.55
N ALA A 9 -9.43 -1.18 -14.66
CA ALA A 9 -9.98 -2.03 -13.61
C ALA A 9 -10.01 -1.30 -12.26
N ASP A 10 -11.18 -1.25 -11.63
CA ASP A 10 -11.33 -0.79 -10.24
C ASP A 10 -10.42 -1.63 -9.32
N VAL A 11 -9.41 -0.98 -8.71
CA VAL A 11 -8.38 -1.67 -7.94
C VAL A 11 -8.95 -2.43 -6.74
N VAL A 12 -10.00 -1.91 -6.11
CA VAL A 12 -10.62 -2.56 -4.96
C VAL A 12 -11.42 -3.79 -5.41
N ASN A 13 -12.07 -3.76 -6.59
CA ASN A 13 -12.70 -4.96 -7.16
C ASN A 13 -11.65 -6.01 -7.50
N ALA A 14 -10.52 -5.60 -8.09
CA ALA A 14 -9.41 -6.48 -8.42
C ALA A 14 -8.81 -7.14 -7.17
N ILE A 15 -8.57 -6.37 -6.10
CA ILE A 15 -8.10 -6.86 -4.79
C ILE A 15 -9.11 -7.82 -4.14
N LEU A 16 -10.41 -7.55 -4.29
CA LEU A 16 -11.47 -8.42 -3.78
C LEU A 16 -11.67 -9.68 -4.64
N GLY A 17 -11.14 -9.72 -5.86
CA GLY A 17 -11.34 -10.80 -6.81
C GLY A 17 -12.79 -10.90 -7.30
N ILE A 18 -13.50 -9.77 -7.40
CA ILE A 18 -14.91 -9.71 -7.79
C ILE A 18 -15.09 -9.01 -9.13
N ASP A 19 -16.11 -9.41 -9.88
CA ASP A 19 -16.53 -8.72 -11.10
C ASP A 19 -17.46 -7.52 -10.80
N GLU A 20 -17.67 -6.68 -11.81
CA GLU A 20 -18.49 -5.46 -11.72
C GLU A 20 -19.98 -5.73 -11.46
N GLN A 21 -20.47 -6.92 -11.80
CA GLN A 21 -21.87 -7.33 -11.59
C GLN A 21 -22.10 -7.90 -10.19
N SER A 22 -21.04 -8.17 -9.42
CA SER A 22 -21.15 -8.68 -8.05
C SER A 22 -21.96 -7.73 -7.15
N PRO A 23 -22.70 -8.26 -6.16
CA PRO A 23 -23.46 -7.42 -5.22
C PRO A 23 -22.61 -6.37 -4.49
N ILE A 24 -21.35 -6.69 -4.20
CA ILE A 24 -20.40 -5.76 -3.58
C ILE A 24 -20.00 -4.64 -4.54
N ALA A 25 -19.70 -4.95 -5.81
CA ALA A 25 -19.41 -3.93 -6.81
C ALA A 25 -20.62 -3.00 -7.02
N GLN A 26 -21.83 -3.55 -7.12
CA GLN A 26 -23.06 -2.75 -7.23
C GLN A 26 -23.29 -1.85 -6.00
N LEU A 27 -23.03 -2.36 -4.78
CA LEU A 27 -23.15 -1.58 -3.56
C LEU A 27 -22.18 -0.39 -3.56
N ARG A 28 -20.92 -0.60 -3.94
CA ARG A 28 -19.92 0.46 -4.08
C ARG A 28 -20.33 1.49 -5.13
N ASN A 29 -20.87 1.03 -6.26
CA ASN A 29 -21.33 1.87 -7.35
C ASN A 29 -22.57 2.72 -7.03
N ARG A 30 -23.20 2.57 -5.84
CA ARG A 30 -24.15 3.56 -5.32
C ARG A 30 -23.48 4.89 -4.92
N LYS A 31 -22.15 4.91 -4.78
CA LYS A 31 -21.34 6.11 -4.51
C LYS A 31 -20.25 6.25 -5.59
N PRO A 32 -20.61 6.53 -6.85
CA PRO A 32 -19.67 6.51 -7.97
C PRO A 32 -18.52 7.51 -7.83
N ASN A 33 -18.77 8.69 -7.23
CA ASN A 33 -17.72 9.67 -6.97
C ASN A 33 -16.64 9.13 -6.02
N LEU A 34 -17.03 8.43 -4.95
CA LEU A 34 -16.08 7.83 -4.02
C LEU A 34 -15.25 6.74 -4.69
N VAL A 35 -15.86 5.91 -5.54
CA VAL A 35 -15.15 4.89 -6.32
C VAL A 35 -14.09 5.54 -7.22
N ARG A 36 -14.48 6.56 -7.99
CA ARG A 36 -13.58 7.31 -8.88
C ARG A 36 -12.45 8.00 -8.10
N GLU A 37 -12.77 8.74 -7.04
CA GLU A 37 -11.79 9.48 -6.23
C GLU A 37 -10.76 8.54 -5.58
N LEU A 38 -11.19 7.37 -5.10
CA LEU A 38 -10.27 6.36 -4.57
C LEU A 38 -9.36 5.77 -5.65
N GLN A 39 -9.89 5.53 -6.85
CA GLN A 39 -9.09 5.07 -7.98
C GLN A 39 -8.07 6.13 -8.40
N GLU A 40 -8.48 7.40 -8.54
CA GLU A 40 -7.58 8.51 -8.87
C GLU A 40 -6.47 8.67 -7.81
N TYR A 41 -6.82 8.55 -6.53
CA TYR A 41 -5.85 8.64 -5.46
C TYR A 41 -4.89 7.45 -5.46
N TYR A 42 -5.37 6.22 -5.72
CA TYR A 42 -4.52 5.05 -5.96
C TYR A 42 -3.52 5.32 -7.09
N LEU A 43 -4.00 5.77 -8.25
CA LEU A 43 -3.16 6.07 -9.41
C LEU A 43 -2.12 7.14 -9.09
N SER A 44 -2.49 8.20 -8.36
CA SER A 44 -1.52 9.24 -7.96
C SER A 44 -0.35 8.70 -7.13
N LEU A 45 -0.57 7.62 -6.38
CA LEU A 45 0.43 7.00 -5.51
C LEU A 45 1.22 5.91 -6.23
N PHE A 46 0.57 5.08 -7.05
CA PHE A 46 1.14 3.87 -7.65
C PHE A 46 1.40 3.97 -9.15
N GLU A 47 1.09 5.12 -9.75
CA GLU A 47 1.59 5.59 -11.04
C GLU A 47 2.18 7.00 -10.88
N PRO A 48 3.23 7.13 -10.06
CA PRO A 48 3.78 8.43 -9.71
C PRO A 48 4.38 9.14 -10.92
N THR A 49 4.33 10.48 -10.91
CA THR A 49 5.15 11.30 -11.82
C THR A 49 6.64 11.00 -11.63
N ALA A 50 7.47 11.31 -12.62
CA ALA A 50 8.92 11.09 -12.52
C ALA A 50 9.54 11.71 -11.25
N SER A 51 9.15 12.93 -10.89
CA SER A 51 9.62 13.61 -9.67
C SER A 51 9.15 12.93 -8.37
N SER A 52 7.93 12.40 -8.36
CA SER A 52 7.39 11.67 -7.21
C SER A 52 8.05 10.28 -7.07
N ALA A 53 8.37 9.64 -8.19
CA ALA A 53 9.11 8.38 -8.24
C ALA A 53 10.58 8.55 -7.82
N GLU A 54 11.21 9.67 -8.18
CA GLU A 54 12.55 10.03 -7.70
C GLU A 54 12.57 10.25 -6.19
N ALA A 55 11.53 10.91 -5.64
CA ALA A 55 11.43 11.17 -4.21
C ALA A 55 11.10 9.91 -3.38
N PHE A 56 10.29 9.00 -3.92
CA PHE A 56 9.98 7.71 -3.31
C PHE A 56 9.65 6.66 -4.39
N PRO A 57 10.56 5.71 -4.66
CA PRO A 57 10.44 4.76 -5.76
C PRO A 57 9.16 3.92 -5.73
N ILE A 58 8.64 3.57 -6.91
CA ILE A 58 7.43 2.75 -7.02
C ILE A 58 7.58 1.36 -6.38
N LEU A 59 8.75 0.73 -6.49
CA LEU A 59 9.02 -0.54 -5.83
C LEU A 59 8.93 -0.42 -4.31
N ASP A 60 9.51 0.62 -3.73
CA ASP A 60 9.45 0.86 -2.28
C ASP A 60 8.01 1.14 -1.82
N ARG A 61 7.19 1.81 -2.65
CA ARG A 61 5.76 1.98 -2.37
C ARG A 61 5.03 0.64 -2.30
N TYR A 62 5.29 -0.28 -3.22
CA TYR A 62 4.71 -1.62 -3.18
C TYR A 62 5.19 -2.42 -1.97
N LEU A 63 6.49 -2.39 -1.65
CA LEU A 63 7.05 -3.09 -0.50
C LEU A 63 6.52 -2.54 0.84
N VAL A 64 6.38 -1.23 0.96
CA VAL A 64 5.72 -0.61 2.12
C VAL A 64 4.24 -1.00 2.19
N ALA A 65 3.55 -1.05 1.06
CA ALA A 65 2.15 -1.50 1.03
C ALA A 65 1.99 -2.97 1.45
N VAL A 66 2.91 -3.85 1.04
CA VAL A 66 3.00 -5.24 1.53
C VAL A 66 3.16 -5.23 3.05
N ARG A 67 4.13 -4.47 3.57
CA ARG A 67 4.40 -4.38 5.02
C ARG A 67 3.19 -3.97 5.83
N VAL A 68 2.52 -2.89 5.42
CA VAL A 68 1.30 -2.39 6.07
C VAL A 68 0.19 -3.44 6.03
N ALA A 69 0.00 -4.11 4.89
CA ALA A 69 -1.02 -5.15 4.74
C ALA A 69 -0.74 -6.37 5.61
N SER A 70 0.51 -6.81 5.70
CA SER A 70 0.95 -7.95 6.51
C SER A 70 0.55 -7.78 8.00
N HIS A 71 0.68 -6.57 8.55
CA HIS A 71 0.27 -6.26 9.93
C HIS A 71 -1.22 -6.46 10.23
N THR A 72 -2.07 -6.46 9.20
CA THR A 72 -3.53 -6.56 9.36
C THR A 72 -4.11 -7.94 9.09
N GLY A 73 -3.29 -8.89 8.62
CA GLY A 73 -3.73 -10.22 8.23
C GLY A 73 -4.57 -10.29 6.94
N SER A 74 -4.70 -9.18 6.20
CA SER A 74 -5.43 -9.15 4.93
C SER A 74 -4.58 -9.73 3.79
N THR A 75 -4.69 -11.03 3.57
CA THR A 75 -3.90 -11.75 2.55
C THR A 75 -4.08 -11.18 1.14
N SER A 76 -5.30 -10.80 0.75
CA SER A 76 -5.53 -10.30 -0.62
C SER A 76 -4.84 -8.98 -0.94
N VAL A 77 -4.71 -8.08 0.05
CA VAL A 77 -4.06 -6.78 -0.17
C VAL A 77 -2.55 -6.95 -0.16
N ALA A 78 -2.03 -7.79 0.75
CA ALA A 78 -0.62 -8.17 0.76
C ALA A 78 -0.22 -8.85 -0.55
N ASP A 79 -1.00 -9.84 -1.01
CA ASP A 79 -0.78 -10.56 -2.27
C ASP A 79 -0.83 -9.64 -3.48
N TRP A 80 -1.75 -8.66 -3.50
CA TRP A 80 -1.86 -7.68 -4.58
C TRP A 80 -0.56 -6.89 -4.74
N TYR A 81 -0.09 -6.28 -3.64
CA TYR A 81 1.13 -5.47 -3.70
C TYR A 81 2.40 -6.31 -3.83
N ALA A 82 2.43 -7.53 -3.30
CA ALA A 82 3.55 -8.44 -3.47
C ALA A 82 3.72 -8.88 -4.94
N ARG A 83 2.60 -9.12 -5.65
CA ARG A 83 2.62 -9.38 -7.10
C ARG A 83 3.14 -8.17 -7.87
N LEU A 84 2.64 -6.96 -7.59
CA LEU A 84 3.11 -5.74 -8.26
C LEU A 84 4.60 -5.47 -8.00
N ALA A 85 5.07 -5.70 -6.78
CA ALA A 85 6.49 -5.61 -6.44
C ALA A 85 7.33 -6.63 -7.21
N ALA A 86 6.91 -7.91 -7.23
CA ALA A 86 7.60 -8.97 -7.96
C ALA A 86 7.64 -8.71 -9.48
N ASP A 87 6.51 -8.34 -10.07
CA ASP A 87 6.40 -8.01 -11.51
C ASP A 87 7.23 -6.76 -11.86
N GLY A 88 7.36 -5.82 -10.92
CA GLY A 88 8.22 -4.65 -11.04
C GLY A 88 9.73 -4.93 -10.83
N GLY A 89 10.11 -6.15 -10.46
CA GLY A 89 11.50 -6.56 -10.28
C GLY A 89 12.05 -6.43 -8.86
N ALA A 90 11.21 -6.37 -7.82
CA ALA A 90 11.68 -6.47 -6.44
C ALA A 90 12.41 -7.81 -6.21
N SER A 91 13.53 -7.77 -5.49
CA SER A 91 14.26 -8.99 -5.16
C SER A 91 13.46 -9.86 -4.18
N PRO A 92 13.66 -11.20 -4.19
CA PRO A 92 13.07 -12.08 -3.20
C PRO A 92 13.40 -11.66 -1.75
N ASP A 93 14.61 -11.16 -1.51
CA ASP A 93 15.04 -10.70 -0.19
C ASP A 93 14.27 -9.46 0.28
N ALA A 94 14.07 -8.47 -0.60
CA ALA A 94 13.29 -7.27 -0.28
C ALA A 94 11.81 -7.61 -0.02
N LEU A 95 11.24 -8.53 -0.82
CA LEU A 95 9.90 -9.06 -0.58
C LEU A 95 9.82 -9.81 0.75
N GLY A 96 10.81 -10.65 1.07
CA GLY A 96 10.89 -11.35 2.35
C GLY A 96 10.90 -10.39 3.53
N GLN A 97 11.73 -9.35 3.46
CA GLN A 97 11.80 -8.29 4.48
C GLN A 97 10.48 -7.52 4.62
N ALA A 98 9.79 -7.22 3.51
CA ALA A 98 8.50 -6.54 3.53
C ALA A 98 7.40 -7.41 4.16
N VAL A 99 7.43 -8.73 3.94
CA VAL A 99 6.43 -9.67 4.49
C VAL A 99 6.67 -9.98 5.97
N ASP A 100 7.93 -10.09 6.41
CA ASP A 100 8.29 -10.58 7.74
C ASP A 100 8.08 -9.54 8.86
N ILE A 101 6.85 -9.41 9.34
CA ILE A 101 6.50 -8.51 10.44
C ILE A 101 6.91 -9.02 11.84
N ALA A 102 7.44 -10.25 11.95
CA ALA A 102 7.82 -10.83 13.23
C ALA A 102 9.18 -10.32 13.68
N GLU A 103 10.10 -10.17 12.74
CA GLU A 103 11.45 -9.68 13.01
C GLU A 103 11.55 -8.15 12.81
N PRO A 104 12.29 -7.45 13.69
CA PRO A 104 12.56 -6.04 13.51
C PRO A 104 13.47 -5.82 12.30
N VAL A 105 13.18 -4.78 11.52
CA VAL A 105 14.01 -4.38 10.38
C VAL A 105 15.28 -3.68 10.89
N ILE A 106 16.42 -4.34 10.75
CA ILE A 106 17.73 -3.89 11.28
C ILE A 106 18.59 -3.17 10.24
N GLU A 107 18.25 -3.29 8.96
CA GLU A 107 19.02 -2.72 7.87
C GLU A 107 18.94 -1.19 7.86
N GLU A 108 20.10 -0.53 7.82
CA GLU A 108 20.20 0.93 7.71
C GLU A 108 20.20 1.38 6.25
N THR A 109 19.16 0.97 5.53
CA THR A 109 18.90 1.37 4.14
C THR A 109 17.66 2.28 4.06
N PRO A 110 17.47 3.04 2.97
CA PRO A 110 16.25 3.81 2.77
C PRO A 110 14.97 2.95 2.86
N LEU A 111 14.98 1.76 2.24
CA LEU A 111 13.88 0.81 2.35
C LEU A 111 13.68 0.35 3.81
N GLY A 112 14.76 0.00 4.52
CA GLY A 112 14.69 -0.41 5.92
C GLY A 112 14.07 0.67 6.82
N ALA A 113 14.46 1.92 6.62
CA ALA A 113 13.86 3.07 7.32
C ALA A 113 12.37 3.27 6.96
N ALA A 114 11.99 3.08 5.69
CA ALA A 114 10.58 3.14 5.26
C ALA A 114 9.73 2.04 5.91
N LEU A 115 10.25 0.80 5.97
CA LEU A 115 9.56 -0.33 6.59
C LEU A 115 9.39 -0.12 8.11
N ARG A 116 10.43 0.35 8.82
CA ARG A 116 10.31 0.72 10.23
C ARG A 116 9.28 1.83 10.47
N HIS A 117 9.22 2.81 9.58
CA HIS A 117 8.23 3.89 9.67
C HIS A 117 6.81 3.38 9.39
N ALA A 118 6.65 2.47 8.43
CA ALA A 118 5.39 1.79 8.17
C ALA A 118 4.93 0.96 9.39
N ASP A 119 5.84 0.26 10.05
CA ASP A 119 5.54 -0.48 11.29
C ASP A 119 5.02 0.45 12.39
N LEU A 120 5.72 1.56 12.63
CA LEU A 120 5.33 2.57 13.61
C LEU A 120 3.93 3.12 13.34
N LEU A 121 3.68 3.58 12.11
CA LEU A 121 2.40 4.22 11.77
C LEU A 121 1.24 3.22 11.67
N THR A 122 1.52 1.94 11.41
CA THR A 122 0.48 0.91 11.32
C THR A 122 0.09 0.38 12.69
N THR A 123 1.06 0.18 13.60
CA THR A 123 0.83 -0.50 14.87
C THR A 123 0.71 0.46 16.07
N ARG A 124 1.43 1.59 16.05
CA ARG A 124 1.52 2.54 17.18
C ARG A 124 1.58 4.00 16.68
N PRO A 125 0.61 4.46 15.87
CA PRO A 125 0.68 5.80 15.27
C PRO A 125 0.74 6.94 16.31
N ALA A 126 0.16 6.75 17.50
CA ALA A 126 0.20 7.73 18.59
C ALA A 126 1.61 7.92 19.19
N ASP A 127 2.52 6.96 18.98
CA ASP A 127 3.89 7.01 19.47
C ASP A 127 4.84 7.75 18.53
N ALA A 128 4.37 8.18 17.35
CA ALA A 128 5.17 8.87 16.36
C ALA A 128 5.68 10.22 16.91
N ARG A 129 6.99 10.43 16.75
CA ARG A 129 7.74 11.57 17.29
C ARG A 129 8.59 12.22 16.20
N LYS A 130 9.11 13.40 16.54
CA LYS A 130 10.06 14.12 15.68
C LYS A 130 11.33 13.30 15.38
N SER A 131 11.77 12.45 16.31
CA SER A 131 12.92 11.55 16.12
C SER A 131 12.72 10.58 14.96
N ASP A 132 11.49 10.11 14.72
CA ASP A 132 11.20 9.18 13.63
C ASP A 132 11.32 9.87 12.26
N LEU A 133 10.94 11.15 12.18
CA LEU A 133 11.17 11.98 10.99
C LEU A 133 12.64 12.31 10.79
N ILE A 134 13.42 12.44 11.87
CA ILE A 134 14.88 12.62 11.77
C ILE A 134 15.52 11.34 11.24
N ALA A 135 15.13 10.16 11.74
CA ALA A 135 15.64 8.89 11.24
C ALA A 135 15.40 8.70 9.74
N LEU A 136 14.23 9.10 9.22
CA LEU A 136 13.98 9.10 7.77
C LEU A 136 14.93 10.05 7.01
N LYS A 137 15.18 11.26 7.53
CA LYS A 137 16.11 12.21 6.90
C LYS A 137 17.55 11.69 6.91
N ASP A 138 17.97 11.09 8.02
CA ASP A 138 19.30 10.50 8.17
C ASP A 138 19.47 9.30 7.23
N ALA A 139 18.39 8.59 6.91
CA ALA A 139 18.33 7.56 5.86
C ALA A 139 18.24 8.13 4.43
N GLY A 140 18.33 9.45 4.25
CA GLY A 140 18.40 10.10 2.94
C GLY A 140 17.05 10.54 2.35
N PHE A 141 15.95 10.45 3.09
CA PHE A 141 14.64 10.89 2.56
C PHE A 141 14.57 12.41 2.40
N SER A 142 14.15 12.84 1.20
CA SER A 142 13.73 14.22 0.99
C SER A 142 12.38 14.50 1.69
N PRO A 143 12.03 15.78 1.95
CA PRO A 143 10.70 16.11 2.47
C PRO A 143 9.55 15.57 1.60
N ALA A 144 9.71 15.61 0.27
CA ALA A 144 8.73 15.05 -0.66
C ALA A 144 8.63 13.52 -0.56
N GLY A 145 9.76 12.84 -0.32
CA GLY A 145 9.80 11.39 -0.08
C GLY A 145 9.07 10.99 1.21
N ILE A 146 9.28 11.74 2.30
CA ILE A 146 8.59 11.51 3.58
C ILE A 146 7.07 11.68 3.42
N VAL A 147 6.63 12.74 2.70
CA VAL A 147 5.22 12.96 2.41
C VAL A 147 4.65 11.80 1.58
N SER A 148 5.36 11.39 0.53
CA SER A 148 4.94 10.28 -0.34
C SER A 148 4.81 8.96 0.42
N LEU A 149 5.78 8.63 1.27
CA LEU A 149 5.76 7.47 2.15
C LEU A 149 4.52 7.51 3.09
N SER A 150 4.30 8.66 3.74
CA SER A 150 3.18 8.83 4.66
C SER A 150 1.82 8.68 3.97
N GLN A 151 1.69 9.23 2.75
CA GLN A 151 0.49 9.10 1.93
C GLN A 151 0.26 7.65 1.50
N THR A 152 1.30 6.94 1.08
CA THR A 152 1.22 5.50 0.76
C THR A 152 0.72 4.70 1.97
N ILE A 153 1.32 4.89 3.16
CA ILE A 153 0.90 4.18 4.37
C ILE A 153 -0.57 4.49 4.72
N ALA A 154 -0.94 5.77 4.72
CA ALA A 154 -2.29 6.20 5.06
C ALA A 154 -3.33 5.63 4.09
N PHE A 155 -3.03 5.66 2.79
CA PHE A 155 -3.89 5.09 1.76
C PHE A 155 -4.08 3.59 1.94
N VAL A 156 -2.99 2.83 2.09
CA VAL A 156 -3.06 1.37 2.24
C VAL A 156 -3.81 1.00 3.52
N ALA A 157 -3.58 1.71 4.63
CA ALA A 157 -4.35 1.51 5.86
C ALA A 157 -5.86 1.80 5.67
N TYR A 158 -6.22 2.81 4.88
CA TYR A 158 -7.62 3.05 4.50
C TYR A 158 -8.17 1.91 3.64
N GLN A 159 -7.45 1.49 2.60
CA GLN A 159 -7.83 0.43 1.68
C GLN A 159 -8.08 -0.89 2.43
N LEU A 160 -7.23 -1.23 3.40
CA LEU A 160 -7.39 -2.41 4.26
C LEU A 160 -8.71 -2.39 5.04
N ARG A 161 -9.04 -1.25 5.67
CA ARG A 161 -10.32 -1.09 6.40
C ARG A 161 -11.52 -1.19 5.46
N LEU A 162 -11.41 -0.60 4.27
CA LEU A 162 -12.45 -0.67 3.24
C LEU A 162 -12.69 -2.13 2.80
N VAL A 163 -11.62 -2.85 2.43
CA VAL A 163 -11.68 -4.24 1.98
C VAL A 163 -12.27 -5.15 3.07
N ALA A 164 -11.82 -4.98 4.33
CA ALA A 164 -12.37 -5.72 5.47
C ALA A 164 -13.87 -5.44 5.67
N GLY A 165 -14.28 -4.17 5.60
CA GLY A 165 -15.68 -3.78 5.69
C GLY A 165 -16.55 -4.39 4.59
N LEU A 166 -16.09 -4.35 3.34
CA LEU A 166 -16.82 -4.92 2.20
C LEU A 166 -16.95 -6.44 2.29
N ARG A 167 -15.91 -7.15 2.76
CA ARG A 167 -15.98 -8.59 3.05
C ARG A 167 -17.01 -8.93 4.12
N ALA A 168 -17.08 -8.11 5.17
CA ALA A 168 -18.08 -8.30 6.23
C ALA A 168 -19.53 -8.11 5.73
N PHE A 169 -19.75 -7.25 4.72
CA PHE A 169 -21.05 -7.13 4.06
C PHE A 169 -21.32 -8.31 3.10
N GLY A 170 -20.30 -8.79 2.38
CA GLY A 170 -20.44 -9.89 1.42
C GLY A 170 -20.69 -11.25 2.05
N GLY A 171 -20.15 -11.51 3.24
CA GLY A 171 -20.41 -12.75 4.00
C GLY A 171 -21.74 -12.77 4.77
N ARG A 172 -22.55 -11.70 4.66
CA ARG A 172 -23.87 -11.55 5.31
C ARG A 172 -25.05 -11.57 4.33
N SER A 173 -24.80 -11.90 3.07
CA SER A 173 -25.80 -12.04 2.01
C SER A 173 -26.01 -13.51 1.68
#